data_AF-A0ABD0PP62-F1
#
_entry.id   AF-A0ABD0PP62-F1
#
_cell.length_a   1.000
_cell.length_b   1.000
_cell.length_c   1.000
_cell.angle_alpha   90.00
_cell.angle_beta   90.00
_cell.angle_gamma   90.00
#
_symmetry.space_group_name_H-M   'P 1'
#
loop_
_entity.id
_entity.type
_entity.pdbx_description
1 polymer ?
#
loop_
_entity_poly.entity_id
_entity_poly.type
_entity_poly.pdbx_seq_one_letter_code
_entity_poly.pdbx_strand_id
1 'polypeptide(L)' 'SVSCSSEGDQITYSWTLNGKILEQPPMDGKTTIQLNEGTDGNISCSVKNHVSHAQKTIRVKPCP' A
#
# COMPACT_ATOMS: atom_id res chain seq x y z
N SER A 1 -7.16 8.36 4.64
CA SER A 1 -6.07 7.38 4.83
C SER A 1 -6.43 6.08 4.12
N VAL A 2 -5.45 5.23 3.84
CA VAL A 2 -5.68 3.90 3.25
C VAL A 2 -4.93 2.86 4.10
N SER A 3 -5.57 1.72 4.34
CA SER A 3 -5.00 0.62 5.13
C SER A 3 -4.88 -0.63 4.27
N CYS A 4 -3.81 -1.39 4.49
CA CYS A 4 -3.57 -2.69 3.88
C CYS A 4 -3.14 -3.68 4.95
N SER A 5 -3.72 -4.88 4.88
CA SER A 5 -3.47 -5.97 5.83
C SER A 5 -3.46 -7.30 5.09
N SER A 6 -2.59 -8.19 5.54
CA SER A 6 -2.42 -9.55 5.06
C SER A 6 -1.92 -10.41 6.22
N GLU A 7 -2.26 -11.69 6.17
CA GLU A 7 -1.72 -12.70 7.07
C GLU A 7 -0.49 -13.37 6.43
N GLY A 8 0.42 -13.88 7.26
CA GLY A 8 1.62 -14.60 6.82
C GLY A 8 2.89 -14.24 7.59
N ASP A 9 3.90 -15.11 7.50
CA ASP A 9 5.21 -14.91 8.15
C ASP A 9 6.11 -13.96 7.37
N GLN A 10 6.79 -13.07 8.10
CA GLN A 10 7.84 -12.17 7.56
C GLN A 10 7.40 -11.44 6.28
N ILE A 11 6.17 -10.91 6.30
CA ILE A 11 5.62 -10.17 5.16
C ILE A 11 6.20 -8.76 5.09
N THR A 12 6.57 -8.35 3.88
CA THR A 12 6.97 -6.97 3.58
C THR A 12 5.88 -6.28 2.78
N TYR A 13 5.58 -5.04 3.14
CA TYR A 13 4.60 -4.21 2.44
C TYR A 13 5.27 -3.19 1.56
N SER A 14 4.66 -2.95 0.39
CA SER A 14 5.08 -1.93 -0.54
C SER A 14 3.94 -1.11 -1.11
N TRP A 15 4.06 0.22 -1.02
CA TRP A 15 3.08 1.18 -1.51
C TRP A 15 3.56 1.92 -2.74
N THR A 16 2.68 2.07 -3.73
CA THR A 16 2.90 2.92 -4.90
C THR A 16 1.68 3.78 -5.20
N LEU A 17 1.90 5.04 -5.60
CA LEU A 17 0.89 5.94 -6.16
C LEU A 17 1.20 6.21 -7.63
N ASN A 18 0.28 5.86 -8.53
CA ASN A 18 0.46 5.97 -9.98
C ASN A 18 1.76 5.30 -10.48
N GLY A 19 2.14 4.18 -9.86
CA GLY A 19 3.38 3.46 -10.14
C GLY A 19 4.65 4.01 -9.46
N LYS A 20 4.56 5.13 -8.73
CA LYS A 20 5.69 5.71 -7.98
C LYS A 20 5.69 5.23 -6.52
N ILE A 21 6.84 4.77 -6.03
CA ILE A 21 7.01 4.33 -4.65
C ILE A 21 6.84 5.52 -3.69
N LEU A 22 6.07 5.33 -2.61
CA LEU A 22 5.70 6.37 -1.63
C LEU A 22 6.65 6.50 -0.41
N GLU A 23 7.82 5.86 -0.44
CA GLU A 23 8.72 5.58 0.69
C GLU A 23 8.18 4.54 1.69
N GLN A 24 9.05 3.62 2.13
CA GLN A 24 8.68 2.46 2.96
C GLN A 24 9.71 2.24 4.07
N PRO A 25 9.31 2.35 5.34
CA PRO A 25 9.83 1.46 6.37
C PRO A 25 9.25 0.05 6.14
N PRO A 26 10.00 -1.03 6.40
CA PRO A 26 9.38 -2.34 6.59
C PRO A 26 8.38 -2.24 7.74
N MET A 27 7.09 -2.47 7.46
CA MET A 27 6.02 -2.41 8.45
C MET A 27 5.46 -3.80 8.68
N ASP A 28 5.46 -4.28 9.91
CA ASP A 28 4.98 -5.62 10.26
C ASP A 28 3.44 -5.69 10.29
N GLY A 29 2.86 -6.73 9.68
CA GLY A 29 1.48 -7.19 9.88
C GLY A 29 0.34 -6.32 9.32
N LYS A 30 0.39 -4.99 9.44
CA LYS A 30 -0.61 -4.04 8.93
C LYS A 30 0.02 -2.67 8.71
N THR A 31 -0.18 -2.10 7.52
CA THR A 31 0.34 -0.77 7.18
C THR A 31 -0.81 0.18 6.84
N THR A 32 -0.73 1.40 7.35
CA THR A 32 -1.67 2.47 7.05
C THR A 32 -0.86 3.68 6.62
N ILE A 33 -1.19 4.23 5.45
CA ILE A 33 -0.56 5.45 4.95
C ILE A 33 -1.57 6.59 4.92
N GLN A 34 -1.08 7.77 5.26
CA GLN A 34 -1.83 9.00 5.06
C GLN A 34 -1.60 9.49 3.63
N LEU A 35 -2.70 9.86 2.98
CA LEU A 35 -2.68 10.49 1.68
C LEU A 35 -2.89 11.98 1.89
N ASN A 36 -2.18 12.80 1.14
CA ASN A 36 -2.35 14.25 1.16
C ASN A 36 -3.75 14.62 0.65
N GLU A 37 -4.30 15.74 1.11
CA GLU A 37 -5.52 16.31 0.54
C GLU A 37 -5.32 16.55 -0.97
N GLY A 38 -6.36 16.26 -1.76
CA GLY A 38 -6.27 16.34 -3.21
C GLY A 38 -5.55 15.16 -3.89
N THR A 39 -5.16 14.11 -3.16
CA THR A 39 -4.56 12.92 -3.78
C THR A 39 -5.53 12.28 -4.78
N ASP A 40 -5.14 12.30 -6.05
CA ASP A 40 -5.82 11.63 -7.15
C ASP A 40 -4.86 10.62 -7.79
N GLY A 41 -5.26 9.36 -7.84
CA GLY A 41 -4.52 8.35 -8.58
C GLY A 41 -4.92 6.92 -8.30
N ASN A 42 -4.12 6.00 -8.80
CA ASN A 42 -4.14 4.59 -8.46
C ASN A 42 -3.14 4.34 -7.34
N ILE A 43 -3.65 3.94 -6.17
CA ILE A 43 -2.80 3.50 -5.08
C ILE A 43 -2.77 1.96 -5.06
N SER A 44 -1.57 1.40 -5.02
CA SER A 44 -1.35 -0.03 -4.95
C SER A 44 -0.62 -0.40 -3.67
N CYS A 45 -1.15 -1.38 -2.97
CA CYS A 45 -0.46 -2.09 -1.90
C CYS A 45 0.03 -3.43 -2.43
N SER A 46 1.31 -3.73 -2.26
CA SER A 46 1.91 -5.03 -2.58
C SER A 46 2.41 -5.67 -1.29
N VAL A 47 2.15 -6.96 -1.13
CA VAL A 47 2.58 -7.76 0.02
C VAL A 47 3.40 -8.93 -0.52
N LYS A 48 4.56 -9.17 0.08
CA LYS A 48 5.45 -10.26 -0.34
C LYS A 48 6.05 -10.96 0.87
N ASN A 49 6.16 -12.28 0.81
CA ASN A 49 7.03 -13.06 1.69
C ASN A 49 7.99 -13.93 0.87
N HIS A 50 8.68 -14.87 1.52
CA HIS A 50 9.61 -15.77 0.85
C HIS A 50 8.94 -16.82 -0.06
N VAL A 51 7.61 -16.98 0.01
CA VAL A 51 6.83 -18.00 -0.71
C VAL A 51 6.01 -17.37 -1.86
N SER A 52 5.32 -16.27 -1.59
CA SER A 52 4.29 -15.70 -2.45
C SER A 52 4.30 -14.17 -2.44
N HIS A 53 3.56 -13.61 -3.39
CA HIS A 53 3.32 -12.17 -3.49
C HIS A 53 1.88 -11.91 -3.89
N ALA A 54 1.32 -10.80 -3.41
CA ALA A 54 -0.01 -10.32 -3.75
C ALA A 54 0.02 -8.80 -3.93
N GLN A 55 -0.84 -8.27 -4.79
CA GLN A 55 -0.98 -6.82 -4.99
C GLN A 55 -2.45 -6.47 -5.14
N LYS A 56 -2.85 -5.34 -4.55
CA LYS A 56 -4.18 -4.77 -4.69
C LYS A 56 -4.08 -3.28 -5.03
N THR A 57 -4.77 -2.89 -6.09
CA THR A 57 -4.82 -1.49 -6.57
C THR A 57 -6.22 -0.95 -6.40
N ILE A 58 -6.34 0.27 -5.87
CA ILE A 58 -7.61 1.00 -5.78
C ILE A 58 -7.44 2.41 -6.37
N ARG A 59 -8.51 2.96 -6.95
CA ARG A 59 -8.55 4.36 -7.42
C ARG A 59 -8.95 5.25 -6.25
N VAL A 60 -8.08 6.17 -5.87
CA VAL A 60 -8.40 7.25 -4.93
C VAL A 60 -8.76 8.50 -5.72
N LYS A 61 -9.79 9.21 -5.26
CA LYS A 61 -10.22 10.50 -5.79
C LYS A 61 -10.27 11.51 -4.63
N PRO A 62 -9.99 12.79 -4.88
CA PRO A 62 -10.18 13.84 -3.89
C PRO A 62 -11.62 13.89 -3.39
N CYS A 63 -11.79 14.27 -2.13
CA CYS A 63 -13.11 14.68 -1.65
C CYS A 63 -13.54 15.96 -2.42
N PRO A 64 -14.83 16.08 -2.80
CA PRO A 64 -15.38 17.30 -3.41
C PRO A 64 -15.19 18.55 -2.54
#